data_AF-A0AA37XHW7-F1
#
_entry.id   AF-A0AA37XHW7-F1
#
_cell.length_a   1.000
_cell.length_b   1.000
_cell.length_c   1.000
_cell.angle_alpha   90.00
_cell.angle_beta   90.00
_cell.angle_gamma   90.00
#
_symmetry.space_group_name_H-M   'P 1'
#
loop_
_entity.id
_entity.type
_entity.pdbx_description
1 polymer ?
#
loop_
_entity_poly.entity_id
_entity_poly.type
_entity_poly.pdbx_seq_one_letter_code
_entity_poly.pdbx_strand_id
1 'polypeptide(L)'
;MRTLFAGRSPGVRRTIAAVAAATVALPLSFAAMASASAVPQPPDPEPPVVEEEDFSVLVFSKTAGFRHSSIPAGIAAIEQLGEENNFAVDATEDAAAFTEENLAGYDAVVWLSTTGDVLNADQQAAFESYIQGGGGYAGVHAASDTEYDWPWYGELVGAYFAGHPQNQDATIKVEDHAHDSTAHLPDEWERYDEWYNFRSNPRDTVHVLASLDETTYQAGASAMGIDHPIAWCQAFDGGRSWYTGGGHTEESFSEPDFVRHLLGGIQTAAGAVESDCTATQSSSYERVDLSDSTANPMAMKVADDGTVFYIERDGRVQRIDAATTVTSTVLNLSVTQSNEDGLLGITLDPDFSSNGWMYLYWSPTDLGGSGPHNQISRFTYDAETQSVDAASGVTILEVATQRDTCCHAGGDMLFDDDGNLILATGDNTNPFESGGFTPIDERPGRVNFDAQATSANTNDLRGKVIRITPQDDGSYTVPEGNLFAPGTELTRPEIYAMGMRNPFRIGIDHSSGNLLVADYGPDSGSASPTRGPIGTVEWNIVSEPGFYGWPYCTGSNNAYNDYNFATGQSGAAFDCAGGVVNNSPNNTGLQQLPPPSARRSTTTPAVPPPRPRSAAAVHPWRVTPTSTTRTWSPT
;
A
#
# COMPACT_ATOMS: atom_id res chain seq x y z
N MET A 1 -20.85 31.12 36.76
CA MET A 1 -20.54 32.04 37.89
C MET A 1 -20.92 31.33 39.19
N ARG A 2 -19.94 31.13 40.09
CA ARG A 2 -20.04 30.62 41.48
C ARG A 2 -20.32 29.10 41.65
N THR A 3 -19.29 28.28 41.92
CA THR A 3 -18.70 27.88 43.23
C THR A 3 -19.67 27.04 44.10
N LEU A 4 -19.31 25.97 44.82
CA LEU A 4 -18.06 25.25 45.14
C LEU A 4 -18.42 24.01 46.00
N PHE A 5 -17.52 23.01 45.96
CA PHE A 5 -17.08 22.09 47.03
C PHE A 5 -17.99 21.03 47.69
N ALA A 6 -17.53 19.79 47.48
CA ALA A 6 -17.02 18.82 48.47
C ALA A 6 -17.97 17.94 49.30
N GLY A 7 -17.75 16.62 49.17
CA GLY A 7 -17.32 15.84 50.34
C GLY A 7 -17.85 14.42 50.47
N ARG A 8 -16.87 13.49 50.61
CA ARG A 8 -16.87 12.22 51.37
C ARG A 8 -17.23 10.90 50.66
N SER A 9 -16.19 10.08 50.49
CA SER A 9 -16.19 8.61 50.59
C SER A 9 -16.24 8.16 52.06
N PRO A 10 -16.57 6.87 52.35
CA PRO A 10 -15.55 6.04 53.00
C PRO A 10 -15.56 4.52 52.72
N GLY A 11 -14.37 3.91 52.82
CA GLY A 11 -14.11 2.50 53.22
C GLY A 11 -13.85 1.51 52.07
N VAL A 12 -12.85 0.62 52.10
CA VAL A 12 -12.55 -0.34 53.18
C VAL A 12 -11.08 -0.85 53.16
N ARG A 13 -10.47 -0.83 54.35
CA ARG A 13 -9.44 -1.70 55.01
C ARG A 13 -8.45 -2.57 54.20
N ARG A 14 -7.16 -2.41 54.52
CA ARG A 14 -6.08 -3.42 54.46
C ARG A 14 -5.63 -3.82 55.86
N THR A 15 -5.32 -5.09 56.05
CA THR A 15 -4.87 -5.72 57.32
C THR A 15 -3.35 -5.79 57.37
N ILE A 16 -2.78 -5.56 58.56
CA ILE A 16 -1.35 -5.65 58.91
C ILE A 16 -1.11 -6.97 59.65
N ALA A 17 0.08 -7.56 59.51
CA ALA A 17 0.66 -8.44 60.52
C ALA A 17 2.16 -8.12 60.72
N ALA A 18 2.56 -8.02 61.99
CA ALA A 18 3.87 -7.67 62.50
C ALA A 18 4.38 -8.75 63.48
N VAL A 19 5.69 -8.91 63.62
CA VAL A 19 6.38 -9.62 64.72
C VAL A 19 7.72 -8.89 64.93
N ALA A 20 7.89 -8.01 65.92
CA ALA A 20 8.12 -8.19 67.37
C ALA A 20 9.57 -8.58 67.74
N ALA A 21 10.25 -7.64 68.40
CA ALA A 21 11.60 -7.74 68.98
C ALA A 21 11.55 -8.07 70.48
N ALA A 22 12.63 -8.65 71.01
CA ALA A 22 12.88 -8.74 72.45
C ALA A 22 14.37 -8.52 72.75
N THR A 23 14.65 -7.62 73.70
CA THR A 23 15.94 -7.33 74.33
C THR A 23 15.90 -7.81 75.79
N VAL A 24 17.08 -8.02 76.43
CA VAL A 24 17.41 -7.62 77.84
C VAL A 24 18.82 -8.10 78.29
N ALA A 25 19.62 -7.12 78.75
CA ALA A 25 20.63 -7.03 79.85
C ALA A 25 21.99 -7.82 79.92
N LEU A 26 23.11 -7.09 79.65
CA LEU A 26 24.22 -6.55 80.52
C LEU A 26 24.64 -7.27 81.84
N PRO A 27 25.87 -7.06 82.44
CA PRO A 27 27.14 -6.41 82.00
C PRO A 27 28.49 -7.06 82.52
N LEU A 28 29.62 -6.34 82.29
CA LEU A 28 30.97 -6.32 82.95
C LEU A 28 32.15 -6.96 82.16
N SER A 29 32.98 -6.19 81.43
CA SER A 29 34.12 -5.32 81.87
C SER A 29 35.43 -6.12 82.05
N PHE A 30 36.65 -5.73 81.66
CA PHE A 30 37.23 -4.63 80.87
C PHE A 30 38.71 -5.05 80.67
N ALA A 31 39.30 -4.87 79.49
CA ALA A 31 40.75 -4.63 79.35
C ALA A 31 41.03 -3.95 78.01
N ALA A 32 41.44 -2.70 78.12
CA ALA A 32 41.70 -1.77 77.02
C ALA A 32 43.05 -2.02 76.35
N MET A 33 43.15 -1.74 75.05
CA MET A 33 44.26 -0.94 74.49
C MET A 33 43.74 -0.10 73.32
N ALA A 34 44.19 1.15 73.32
CA ALA A 34 43.66 2.24 72.52
C ALA A 34 44.10 2.18 71.05
N SER A 35 43.15 2.42 70.15
CA SER A 35 43.40 2.85 68.77
C SER A 35 42.63 4.15 68.58
N ALA A 36 43.33 5.21 68.17
CA ALA A 36 42.78 6.54 67.98
C ALA A 36 41.56 6.51 67.02
N SER A 37 40.43 7.05 67.48
CA SER A 37 39.27 7.30 66.62
C SER A 37 39.61 8.44 65.67
N ALA A 38 39.82 8.13 64.40
CA ALA A 38 39.75 9.10 63.32
C ALA A 38 38.27 9.47 63.12
N VAL A 39 38.00 10.78 63.05
CA VAL A 39 36.71 11.33 62.61
C VAL A 39 36.47 10.88 61.17
N PRO A 40 35.30 10.33 60.79
CA PRO A 40 35.04 9.98 59.40
C PRO A 40 34.95 11.27 58.57
N GLN A 41 35.78 11.38 57.53
CA GLN A 41 35.61 12.41 56.50
C GLN A 41 34.28 12.17 55.76
N PRO A 42 33.58 13.23 55.35
CA PRO A 42 32.47 13.09 54.41
C PRO A 42 32.98 12.44 53.11
N PRO A 43 32.15 11.63 52.43
CA PRO A 43 32.53 11.03 51.16
C PRO A 43 32.88 12.14 50.15
N ASP A 44 33.93 11.92 49.37
CA ASP A 44 34.24 12.77 48.22
C ASP A 44 33.02 12.81 47.27
N PRO A 45 32.74 13.94 46.62
CA PRO A 45 31.67 14.01 45.63
C PRO A 45 31.90 12.96 44.54
N GLU A 46 30.87 12.17 44.23
CA GLU A 46 30.91 11.27 43.08
C GLU A 46 31.25 12.07 41.81
N PRO A 47 32.12 11.55 40.93
CA PRO A 47 32.37 12.19 39.65
C PRO A 47 31.05 12.31 38.88
N PRO A 48 30.86 13.37 38.08
CA PRO A 48 29.65 13.51 37.28
C PRO A 48 29.48 12.28 36.38
N VAL A 49 28.27 11.73 36.35
CA VAL A 49 27.87 10.76 35.34
C VAL A 49 27.93 11.51 34.00
N VAL A 50 28.83 11.10 33.13
CA VAL A 50 28.81 11.51 31.72
C VAL A 50 27.83 10.53 31.08
N GLU A 51 26.66 11.02 30.68
CA GLU A 51 25.75 10.23 29.85
C GLU A 51 26.50 9.95 28.53
N GLU A 52 26.59 8.69 28.10
CA GLU A 52 27.16 8.37 26.79
C GLU A 52 26.13 8.77 25.72
N GLU A 53 26.59 9.56 24.74
CA GLU A 53 25.81 9.92 23.55
C GLU A 53 25.55 8.66 22.69
N ASP A 54 24.38 8.59 22.06
CA ASP A 54 23.97 7.41 21.28
C ASP A 54 24.75 7.31 19.95
N PHE A 55 25.08 8.45 19.34
CA PHE A 55 25.90 8.56 18.12
C PHE A 55 26.45 10.00 17.97
N SER A 56 27.33 10.24 17.00
CA SER A 56 27.93 11.56 16.72
C SER A 56 27.85 11.94 15.25
N VAL A 57 27.61 13.22 14.94
CA VAL A 57 27.52 13.72 13.57
C VAL A 57 28.37 14.96 13.32
N LEU A 58 28.95 15.03 12.11
CA LEU A 58 29.65 16.21 11.61
C LEU A 58 28.78 16.95 10.60
N VAL A 59 28.36 18.17 10.91
CA VAL A 59 27.64 19.06 9.98
C VAL A 59 28.66 19.86 9.17
N PHE A 60 28.70 19.60 7.87
CA PHE A 60 29.55 20.28 6.90
C PHE A 60 28.72 21.18 5.98
N SER A 61 29.01 22.48 5.96
CA SER A 61 28.23 23.48 5.22
C SER A 61 29.08 24.43 4.35
N LYS A 62 30.23 23.96 3.87
CA LYS A 62 31.10 24.76 2.99
C LYS A 62 30.44 24.98 1.63
N THR A 63 30.55 26.19 1.11
CA THR A 63 30.04 26.58 -0.21
C THR A 63 31.14 27.18 -1.08
N ALA A 64 31.33 26.66 -2.28
CA ALA A 64 32.12 27.23 -3.36
C ALA A 64 31.24 27.85 -4.48
N GLY A 65 29.91 27.68 -4.38
CA GLY A 65 28.90 28.26 -5.26
C GLY A 65 27.95 29.22 -4.54
N PHE A 66 26.65 29.08 -4.80
CA PHE A 66 25.61 29.88 -4.12
C PHE A 66 25.60 29.56 -2.61
N ARG A 67 25.36 30.57 -1.79
CA ARG A 67 25.27 30.43 -0.33
C ARG A 67 23.85 30.68 0.14
N HIS A 68 23.22 29.65 0.68
CA HIS A 68 21.88 29.71 1.24
C HIS A 68 21.88 30.42 2.59
N SER A 69 20.93 31.33 2.81
CA SER A 69 20.79 32.02 4.10
C SER A 69 20.26 31.10 5.20
N SER A 70 19.73 29.94 4.85
CA SER A 70 19.22 28.93 5.77
C SER A 70 20.29 28.12 6.52
N ILE A 71 21.55 28.13 6.07
CA ILE A 71 22.64 27.34 6.68
C ILE A 71 22.74 27.56 8.21
N PRO A 72 22.77 28.79 8.76
CA PRO A 72 22.82 29.00 10.21
C PRO A 72 21.59 28.47 10.93
N ALA A 73 20.40 28.57 10.34
CA ALA A 73 19.17 28.02 10.92
C ALA A 73 19.20 26.49 10.93
N GLY A 74 19.72 25.87 9.87
CA GLY A 74 19.89 24.41 9.80
C GLY A 74 20.91 23.87 10.80
N ILE A 75 22.05 24.53 10.98
CA ILE A 75 23.03 24.14 12.02
C ILE A 75 22.37 24.19 13.40
N ALA A 76 21.70 25.30 13.73
CA ALA A 76 21.05 25.47 15.02
C ALA A 76 19.94 24.43 15.27
N ALA A 77 19.17 24.07 14.24
CA ALA A 77 18.15 23.04 14.34
C ALA A 77 18.76 21.64 14.56
N ILE A 78 19.86 21.30 13.88
CA ILE A 78 20.53 20.01 14.08
C ILE A 78 21.19 19.93 15.46
N GLU A 79 21.83 21.01 15.93
CA GLU A 79 22.36 21.10 17.30
C GLU A 79 21.24 20.90 18.34
N GLN A 80 20.08 21.54 18.15
CA GLN A 80 18.93 21.34 19.02
C GLN A 80 18.40 19.90 18.97
N LEU A 81 18.35 19.28 17.79
CA LEU A 81 17.99 17.87 17.66
C LEU A 81 18.97 16.96 18.42
N GLY A 82 20.26 17.28 18.39
CA GLY A 82 21.30 16.58 19.15
C GLY A 82 21.04 16.64 20.66
N GLU A 83 20.79 17.85 21.18
CA GLU A 83 20.45 18.06 22.60
C GLU A 83 19.16 17.32 23.01
N GLU A 84 18.15 17.28 22.14
CA GLU A 84 16.85 16.68 22.43
C GLU A 84 16.83 15.15 22.27
N ASN A 85 17.76 14.57 21.50
CA ASN A 85 17.76 13.16 21.11
C ASN A 85 19.09 12.42 21.40
N ASN A 86 19.92 12.97 22.29
CA ASN A 86 21.13 12.33 22.83
C ASN A 86 22.18 11.94 21.76
N PHE A 87 22.48 12.86 20.84
CA PHE A 87 23.60 12.69 19.90
C PHE A 87 24.47 13.94 19.79
N ALA A 88 25.78 13.74 19.63
CA ALA A 88 26.74 14.83 19.53
C ALA A 88 26.72 15.46 18.13
N VAL A 89 26.87 16.79 18.08
CA VAL A 89 26.91 17.57 16.84
C VAL A 89 28.13 18.47 16.83
N ASP A 90 29.01 18.30 15.83
CA ASP A 90 30.06 19.25 15.51
C ASP A 90 29.75 19.91 14.15
N ALA A 91 29.90 21.23 14.03
CA ALA A 91 29.65 21.95 12.80
C ALA A 91 30.93 22.63 12.26
N THR A 92 31.18 22.51 10.95
CA THR A 92 32.35 23.12 10.30
C THR A 92 32.09 23.52 8.86
N GLU A 93 32.78 24.57 8.41
CA GLU A 93 32.93 24.92 7.00
C GLU A 93 34.37 24.65 6.50
N ASP A 94 35.25 24.13 7.36
CA ASP A 94 36.64 23.84 7.02
C ASP A 94 36.80 22.42 6.46
N ALA A 95 37.08 22.34 5.15
CA ALA A 95 37.32 21.07 4.48
C ALA A 95 38.54 20.30 5.04
N ALA A 96 39.44 20.94 5.81
CA ALA A 96 40.53 20.25 6.50
C ALA A 96 40.04 19.20 7.52
N ALA A 97 38.76 19.22 7.90
CA ALA A 97 38.12 18.19 8.72
C ALA A 97 37.97 16.83 7.99
N PHE A 98 38.03 16.79 6.65
CA PHE A 98 37.89 15.57 5.85
C PHE A 98 39.21 14.79 5.81
N THR A 99 39.50 14.11 6.91
CA THR A 99 40.62 13.16 7.06
C THR A 99 40.08 11.87 7.64
N GLU A 100 40.68 10.72 7.32
CA GLU A 100 40.26 9.42 7.87
C GLU A 100 40.21 9.43 9.41
N GLU A 101 41.21 10.02 10.06
CA GLU A 101 41.29 10.08 11.54
C GLU A 101 40.14 10.88 12.15
N ASN A 102 39.80 12.04 11.57
CA ASN A 102 38.71 12.86 12.09
C ASN A 102 37.34 12.25 11.77
N LEU A 103 37.14 11.76 10.55
CA LEU A 103 35.87 11.17 10.12
C LEU A 103 35.52 9.89 10.88
N ALA A 104 36.51 9.12 11.34
CA ALA A 104 36.28 7.94 12.17
C ALA A 104 35.63 8.24 13.55
N GLY A 105 35.55 9.51 13.94
CA GLY A 105 34.86 9.94 15.16
C GLY A 105 33.35 10.18 15.01
N TYR A 106 32.80 10.05 13.81
CA TYR A 106 31.40 10.34 13.52
C TYR A 106 30.71 9.15 12.86
N ASP A 107 29.43 8.95 13.20
CA ASP A 107 28.57 7.93 12.62
C ASP A 107 27.91 8.42 11.33
N ALA A 108 27.68 9.73 11.20
CA ALA A 108 27.22 10.38 9.98
C ALA A 108 27.88 11.75 9.73
N VAL A 109 27.99 12.11 8.44
CA VAL A 109 28.34 13.47 8.02
C VAL A 109 27.15 14.09 7.30
N VAL A 110 26.65 15.21 7.83
CA VAL A 110 25.55 15.98 7.25
C VAL A 110 26.12 17.03 6.30
N TRP A 111 25.82 16.92 5.01
CA TRP A 111 26.15 17.93 4.02
C TRP A 111 24.98 18.91 3.94
N LEU A 112 25.07 19.99 4.71
CA LEU A 112 24.01 20.97 4.87
C LEU A 112 24.17 22.11 3.86
N SER A 113 23.43 22.01 2.75
CA SER A 113 23.40 23.03 1.69
C SER A 113 24.79 23.44 1.18
N THR A 114 25.70 22.46 1.03
CA THR A 114 26.97 22.66 0.34
C THR A 114 26.72 23.03 -1.13
N THR A 115 27.66 23.70 -1.79
CA THR A 115 27.54 23.99 -3.24
C THR A 115 28.89 24.07 -3.92
N GLY A 116 28.97 23.64 -5.18
CA GLY A 116 30.19 23.70 -5.98
C GLY A 116 31.22 22.62 -5.62
N ASP A 117 32.49 22.88 -5.91
CA ASP A 117 33.63 21.96 -5.64
C ASP A 117 34.28 22.35 -4.30
N VAL A 118 34.04 21.54 -3.26
CA VAL A 118 34.29 21.91 -1.86
C VAL A 118 35.42 21.08 -1.22
N LEU A 119 35.72 19.91 -1.77
CA LEU A 119 36.79 19.01 -1.35
C LEU A 119 37.86 18.86 -2.43
N ASN A 120 39.12 18.74 -2.03
CA ASN A 120 40.19 18.32 -2.94
C ASN A 120 40.29 16.79 -3.02
N ALA A 121 41.14 16.27 -3.91
CA ALA A 121 41.28 14.83 -4.13
C ALA A 121 41.64 14.00 -2.88
N ASP A 122 42.47 14.52 -1.97
CA ASP A 122 42.82 13.80 -0.73
C ASP A 122 41.62 13.73 0.23
N GLN A 123 40.83 14.81 0.29
CA GLN A 123 39.62 14.90 1.10
C GLN A 123 38.47 14.05 0.53
N GLN A 124 38.33 14.02 -0.80
CA GLN A 124 37.42 13.12 -1.50
C GLN A 124 37.75 11.66 -1.17
N ALA A 125 39.03 11.26 -1.31
CA ALA A 125 39.47 9.90 -0.99
C ALA A 125 39.25 9.51 0.48
N ALA A 126 39.44 10.44 1.42
CA ALA A 126 39.13 10.23 2.83
C ALA A 126 37.62 9.99 3.04
N PHE A 127 36.76 10.72 2.32
CA PHE A 127 35.31 10.55 2.41
C PHE A 127 34.83 9.24 1.76
N GLU A 128 35.40 8.84 0.62
CA GLU A 128 35.13 7.50 0.04
C GLU A 128 35.46 6.41 1.04
N SER A 129 36.65 6.48 1.64
CA SER A 129 37.11 5.48 2.63
C SER A 129 36.22 5.45 3.87
N TYR A 130 35.72 6.60 4.31
CA TYR A 130 34.77 6.71 5.41
C TYR A 130 33.43 6.02 5.09
N ILE A 131 32.83 6.29 3.93
CA ILE A 131 31.59 5.63 3.51
C ILE A 131 31.81 4.12 3.32
N GLN A 132 32.91 3.70 2.69
CA GLN A 132 33.29 2.29 2.52
C GLN A 132 33.55 1.57 3.85
N GLY A 133 33.95 2.31 4.88
CA GLY A 133 34.07 1.83 6.26
C GLY A 133 32.74 1.66 6.99
N GLY A 134 31.61 1.97 6.34
CA GLY A 134 30.28 1.91 6.94
C GLY A 134 29.81 3.24 7.53
N GLY A 135 30.44 4.36 7.20
CA GLY A 135 30.00 5.70 7.60
C GLY A 135 28.68 6.14 6.94
N GLY A 136 28.00 7.08 7.58
CA GLY A 136 26.75 7.68 7.11
C GLY A 136 26.92 9.00 6.37
N TYR A 137 26.07 9.25 5.38
CA TYR A 137 25.90 10.53 4.68
C TYR A 137 24.44 11.00 4.76
N ALA A 138 24.23 12.26 5.15
CA ALA A 138 22.94 12.93 5.08
C ALA A 138 23.06 14.21 4.23
N GLY A 139 22.48 14.22 3.03
CA GLY A 139 22.48 15.37 2.13
C GLY A 139 21.22 16.22 2.29
N VAL A 140 21.38 17.53 2.49
CA VAL A 140 20.25 18.46 2.62
C VAL A 140 20.30 19.50 1.52
N HIS A 141 19.18 19.65 0.80
CA HIS A 141 18.93 20.65 -0.24
C HIS A 141 20.05 20.74 -1.27
N ALA A 142 20.94 21.73 -1.14
CA ALA A 142 21.97 22.02 -2.12
C ALA A 142 23.13 21.02 -2.14
N ALA A 143 23.14 20.02 -1.25
CA ALA A 143 24.08 18.92 -1.33
C ALA A 143 24.12 18.25 -2.73
N SER A 144 23.00 18.24 -3.47
CA SER A 144 22.96 17.75 -4.87
C SER A 144 23.55 18.73 -5.91
N ASP A 145 23.79 20.00 -5.55
CA ASP A 145 24.51 21.04 -6.31
C ASP A 145 26.01 21.10 -5.93
N THR A 146 26.60 19.96 -5.58
CA THR A 146 28.00 19.86 -5.10
C THR A 146 28.77 18.77 -5.86
N GLU A 147 30.09 18.95 -6.03
CA GLU A 147 31.05 17.94 -6.53
C GLU A 147 30.74 17.32 -7.93
N TYR A 148 30.26 18.11 -8.90
CA TYR A 148 29.84 17.59 -10.22
C TYR A 148 30.90 16.81 -11.02
N ASP A 149 32.19 17.07 -10.77
CA ASP A 149 33.30 16.40 -11.46
C ASP A 149 33.78 15.13 -10.73
N TRP A 150 33.09 14.72 -9.65
CA TRP A 150 33.37 13.52 -8.86
C TRP A 150 32.22 12.50 -8.99
N PRO A 151 32.21 11.63 -10.01
CA PRO A 151 31.09 10.75 -10.32
C PRO A 151 30.62 9.88 -9.15
N TRP A 152 31.53 9.41 -8.31
CA TRP A 152 31.22 8.61 -7.12
C TRP A 152 30.29 9.37 -6.16
N TYR A 153 30.51 10.68 -5.95
CA TYR A 153 29.60 11.49 -5.14
C TYR A 153 28.21 11.60 -5.74
N GLY A 154 28.12 11.68 -7.07
CA GLY A 154 26.85 11.67 -7.80
C GLY A 154 26.02 10.43 -7.54
N GLU A 155 26.69 9.28 -7.40
CA GLU A 155 26.05 8.02 -7.02
C GLU A 155 25.68 8.02 -5.52
N LEU A 156 26.54 8.56 -4.64
CA LEU A 156 26.26 8.69 -3.20
C LEU A 156 25.02 9.56 -2.91
N VAL A 157 24.95 10.75 -3.51
CA VAL A 157 23.80 11.66 -3.36
C VAL A 157 22.58 11.16 -4.13
N GLY A 158 22.77 10.32 -5.15
CA GLY A 158 21.72 9.66 -5.93
C GLY A 158 21.33 10.41 -7.21
N ALA A 159 21.29 11.75 -7.18
CA ALA A 159 21.10 12.56 -8.38
C ALA A 159 21.66 13.98 -8.22
N TYR A 160 22.27 14.50 -9.29
CA TYR A 160 22.77 15.87 -9.35
C TYR A 160 21.69 16.89 -9.65
N PHE A 161 21.82 18.09 -9.09
CA PHE A 161 20.98 19.24 -9.40
C PHE A 161 21.05 19.64 -10.90
N ALA A 162 19.89 19.95 -11.48
CA ALA A 162 19.75 20.45 -12.86
C ALA A 162 19.21 21.89 -12.94
N GLY A 163 18.37 22.30 -11.98
CA GLY A 163 17.71 23.60 -11.98
C GLY A 163 16.54 23.62 -10.99
N HIS A 164 16.00 24.81 -10.71
CA HIS A 164 14.81 24.96 -9.87
C HIS A 164 13.92 26.10 -10.44
N PRO A 165 12.61 26.10 -10.19
CA PRO A 165 11.77 27.26 -10.40
C PRO A 165 11.93 28.27 -9.24
N GLN A 166 11.12 29.32 -9.24
CA GLN A 166 10.99 30.19 -8.07
C GLN A 166 10.42 29.43 -6.86
N ASN A 167 10.74 29.89 -5.65
CA ASN A 167 10.18 29.36 -4.41
C ASN A 167 8.64 29.50 -4.43
N GLN A 168 7.95 28.40 -4.14
CA GLN A 168 6.50 28.31 -4.24
C GLN A 168 5.97 27.12 -3.43
N ASP A 169 4.67 27.11 -3.18
CA ASP A 169 4.01 25.95 -2.61
C ASP A 169 4.00 24.78 -3.60
N ALA A 170 4.20 23.57 -3.09
CA ALA A 170 3.99 22.32 -3.83
C ALA A 170 3.49 21.22 -2.88
N THR A 171 2.78 20.24 -3.43
CA THR A 171 2.41 19.02 -2.71
C THR A 171 3.51 17.97 -2.88
N ILE A 172 3.99 17.44 -1.76
CA ILE A 172 4.85 16.26 -1.69
C ILE A 172 3.97 15.05 -1.40
N LYS A 173 4.07 14.01 -2.22
CA LYS A 173 3.48 12.70 -2.00
C LYS A 173 4.45 11.85 -1.19
N VAL A 174 4.05 11.43 -0.01
CA VAL A 174 4.83 10.50 0.80
C VAL A 174 4.58 9.09 0.26
N GLU A 175 5.65 8.41 -0.16
CA GLU A 175 5.56 7.10 -0.80
C GLU A 175 5.85 5.96 0.18
N ASP A 176 6.63 6.23 1.22
CA ASP A 176 6.93 5.27 2.27
C ASP A 176 6.67 5.87 3.65
N HIS A 177 5.66 5.33 4.35
CA HIS A 177 5.36 5.65 5.74
C HIS A 177 5.99 4.68 6.76
N ALA A 178 6.73 3.66 6.30
CA ALA A 178 7.48 2.78 7.18
C ALA A 178 8.82 3.39 7.61
N HIS A 179 9.44 4.23 6.78
CA HIS A 179 10.70 4.89 7.09
C HIS A 179 10.55 6.01 8.15
N ASP A 180 11.46 6.05 9.14
CA ASP A 180 11.35 6.96 10.30
C ASP A 180 11.33 8.44 9.93
N SER A 181 12.00 8.84 8.84
CA SER A 181 11.97 10.22 8.35
C SER A 181 10.62 10.65 7.78
N THR A 182 9.73 9.72 7.42
CA THR A 182 8.49 10.02 6.69
C THR A 182 7.24 9.45 7.37
N ALA A 183 7.39 8.58 8.37
CA ALA A 183 6.31 7.89 9.06
C ALA A 183 5.25 8.83 9.69
N HIS A 184 5.63 10.05 10.10
CA HIS A 184 4.72 11.03 10.71
C HIS A 184 4.07 11.98 9.72
N LEU A 185 4.57 12.03 8.48
CA LEU A 185 4.07 12.96 7.47
C LEU A 185 2.69 12.49 6.99
N PRO A 186 1.81 13.42 6.55
CA PRO A 186 0.60 13.05 5.84
C PRO A 186 0.92 12.51 4.44
N ASP A 187 0.01 11.72 3.85
CA ASP A 187 0.15 11.20 2.47
C ASP A 187 0.45 12.31 1.45
N GLU A 188 -0.19 13.46 1.63
CA GLU A 188 0.04 14.69 0.88
C GLU A 188 0.52 15.80 1.83
N TRP A 189 1.79 16.17 1.71
CA TRP A 189 2.45 17.19 2.51
C TRP A 189 2.66 18.47 1.68
N GLU A 190 1.82 19.48 1.91
CA GLU A 190 1.92 20.78 1.25
C GLU A 190 2.93 21.68 1.98
N ARG A 191 3.89 22.25 1.24
CA ARG A 191 4.92 23.13 1.80
C ARG A 191 5.38 24.20 0.83
N TYR A 192 5.97 25.26 1.39
CA TYR A 192 6.68 26.31 0.65
C TYR A 192 8.19 26.12 0.74
N ASP A 193 8.85 25.89 -0.40
CA ASP A 193 10.32 25.77 -0.49
C ASP A 193 10.83 26.11 -1.91
N GLU A 194 12.14 25.95 -2.16
CA GLU A 194 12.74 25.94 -3.51
C GLU A 194 12.92 24.49 -4.00
N TRP A 195 12.12 24.07 -4.98
CA TRP A 195 12.06 22.68 -5.41
C TRP A 195 13.08 22.34 -6.51
N TYR A 196 14.02 21.44 -6.20
CA TYR A 196 15.08 21.05 -7.14
C TYR A 196 14.59 20.05 -8.18
N ASN A 197 14.90 20.32 -9.43
CA ASN A 197 14.89 19.34 -10.51
C ASN A 197 16.27 18.70 -10.63
N PHE A 198 16.31 17.41 -10.97
CA PHE A 198 17.55 16.64 -11.03
C PHE A 198 17.93 16.28 -12.47
N ARG A 199 19.23 16.04 -12.71
CA ARG A 199 19.78 15.67 -14.04
C ARG A 199 19.36 14.26 -14.46
N SER A 200 18.99 13.43 -13.49
CA SER A 200 18.51 12.06 -13.64
C SER A 200 17.44 11.79 -12.60
N ASN A 201 16.52 10.86 -12.91
CA ASN A 201 15.58 10.35 -11.93
C ASN A 201 16.25 9.22 -11.12
N PRO A 202 16.34 9.32 -9.78
CA PRO A 202 17.08 8.34 -8.97
C PRO A 202 16.29 7.06 -8.65
N ARG A 203 14.99 6.97 -8.97
CA ARG A 203 14.08 5.91 -8.51
C ARG A 203 14.55 4.47 -8.75
N ASP A 204 15.29 4.22 -9.82
CA ASP A 204 15.79 2.88 -10.15
C ASP A 204 17.05 2.47 -9.35
N THR A 205 17.69 3.41 -8.66
CA THR A 205 18.95 3.21 -7.93
C THR A 205 18.84 3.48 -6.43
N VAL A 206 17.80 4.20 -5.99
CA VAL A 206 17.58 4.55 -4.59
C VAL A 206 16.24 4.05 -4.09
N HIS A 207 16.06 4.05 -2.77
CA HIS A 207 14.75 3.93 -2.16
C HIS A 207 14.08 5.29 -2.02
N VAL A 208 13.08 5.56 -2.85
CA VAL A 208 12.33 6.84 -2.84
C VAL A 208 11.38 6.86 -1.66
N LEU A 209 11.48 7.91 -0.85
CA LEU A 209 10.65 8.11 0.34
C LEU A 209 9.51 9.09 0.07
N ALA A 210 9.74 10.09 -0.78
CA ALA A 210 8.74 11.08 -1.17
C ALA A 210 9.03 11.68 -2.55
N SER A 211 7.97 12.12 -3.25
CA SER A 211 8.02 12.75 -4.57
C SER A 211 7.17 14.01 -4.66
N LEU A 212 7.54 14.96 -5.52
CA LEU A 212 6.74 16.14 -5.82
C LEU A 212 5.61 15.83 -6.79
N ASP A 213 4.44 16.43 -6.55
CA ASP A 213 3.35 16.48 -7.53
C ASP A 213 3.47 17.72 -8.40
N GLU A 214 4.08 17.59 -9.57
CA GLU A 214 4.23 18.68 -10.54
C GLU A 214 2.91 19.26 -11.08
N THR A 215 1.76 18.64 -10.81
CA THR A 215 0.47 19.24 -11.16
C THR A 215 0.05 20.37 -10.21
N THR A 216 0.73 20.50 -9.07
CA THR A 216 0.39 21.45 -8.00
C THR A 216 1.20 22.74 -8.03
N TYR A 217 2.27 22.79 -8.82
CA TYR A 217 3.17 23.94 -8.91
C TYR A 217 3.77 24.12 -10.31
N GLN A 218 4.53 25.20 -10.53
CA GLN A 218 5.19 25.47 -11.81
C GLN A 218 6.66 25.01 -11.76
N ALA A 219 6.93 23.77 -12.18
CA ALA A 219 8.24 23.10 -12.09
C ALA A 219 9.37 23.71 -12.96
N GLY A 220 9.01 24.57 -13.92
CA GLY A 220 9.96 25.30 -14.76
C GLY A 220 10.53 24.48 -15.92
N ALA A 221 11.63 24.95 -16.50
CA ALA A 221 12.17 24.43 -17.77
C ALA A 221 12.82 23.04 -17.66
N SER A 222 13.19 22.63 -16.44
CA SER A 222 13.85 21.35 -16.15
C SER A 222 12.92 20.36 -15.44
N ALA A 223 11.60 20.53 -15.57
CA ALA A 223 10.59 19.65 -14.99
C ALA A 223 10.86 18.16 -15.29
N MET A 224 10.67 17.31 -14.29
CA MET A 224 10.86 15.85 -14.35
C MET A 224 9.59 15.12 -14.80
N GLY A 225 8.42 15.75 -14.67
CA GLY A 225 7.14 15.25 -15.14
C GLY A 225 6.35 14.48 -14.07
N ILE A 226 5.77 13.33 -14.45
CA ILE A 226 4.88 12.56 -13.56
C ILE A 226 5.63 11.91 -12.38
N ASP A 227 6.95 11.80 -12.47
CA ASP A 227 7.78 11.16 -11.45
C ASP A 227 8.96 12.06 -11.09
N HIS A 228 8.89 12.63 -9.88
CA HIS A 228 9.84 13.60 -9.36
C HIS A 228 10.21 13.27 -7.91
N PRO A 229 11.09 12.28 -7.67
CA PRO A 229 11.59 12.00 -6.32
C PRO A 229 12.27 13.22 -5.69
N ILE A 230 11.97 13.50 -4.42
CA ILE A 230 12.52 14.64 -3.69
C ILE A 230 13.17 14.26 -2.35
N ALA A 231 12.89 13.08 -1.82
CA ALA A 231 13.61 12.50 -0.69
C ALA A 231 13.83 11.00 -0.91
N TRP A 232 15.01 10.49 -0.54
CA TRP A 232 15.37 9.09 -0.71
C TRP A 232 16.47 8.64 0.25
N CYS A 233 16.63 7.32 0.36
CA CYS A 233 17.78 6.71 1.02
C CYS A 233 18.34 5.52 0.22
N GLN A 234 19.57 5.12 0.52
CA GLN A 234 20.21 3.96 -0.09
C GLN A 234 21.34 3.43 0.78
N ALA A 235 21.55 2.10 0.74
CA ALA A 235 22.85 1.53 1.09
C ALA A 235 23.81 1.77 -0.08
N PHE A 236 24.95 2.41 0.17
CA PHE A 236 25.85 2.84 -0.90
C PHE A 236 27.31 2.57 -0.54
N ASP A 237 27.98 1.80 -1.40
CA ASP A 237 29.41 1.46 -1.33
C ASP A 237 29.89 1.00 0.06
N GLY A 238 29.05 0.30 0.82
CA GLY A 238 29.34 -0.20 2.17
C GLY A 238 28.76 0.67 3.31
N GLY A 239 28.39 1.91 3.03
CA GLY A 239 27.80 2.86 3.98
C GLY A 239 26.31 3.12 3.76
N ARG A 240 25.82 4.19 4.38
CA ARG A 240 24.40 4.62 4.36
C ARG A 240 24.29 6.03 3.81
N SER A 241 23.30 6.27 2.97
CA SER A 241 23.00 7.59 2.41
C SER A 241 21.52 7.90 2.58
N TRP A 242 21.23 9.12 3.03
CA TRP A 242 19.90 9.72 3.05
C TRP A 242 19.98 11.12 2.44
N TYR A 243 18.97 11.51 1.67
CA TYR A 243 18.90 12.82 1.03
C TYR A 243 17.49 13.40 1.09
N THR A 244 17.39 14.72 1.29
CA THR A 244 16.18 15.51 1.08
C THR A 244 16.47 16.73 0.23
N GLY A 245 15.59 17.01 -0.74
CA GLY A 245 15.66 18.22 -1.59
C GLY A 245 15.10 19.48 -0.92
N GLY A 246 14.43 19.36 0.23
CA GLY A 246 13.95 20.51 1.02
C GLY A 246 15.05 21.13 1.89
N GLY A 247 14.81 22.33 2.41
CA GLY A 247 15.72 23.05 3.31
C GLY A 247 16.34 24.33 2.73
N HIS A 248 15.76 24.91 1.67
CA HIS A 248 16.22 26.19 1.16
C HIS A 248 15.90 27.33 2.11
N THR A 249 14.68 27.31 2.67
CA THR A 249 14.14 28.41 3.49
C THR A 249 14.64 28.31 4.92
N GLU A 250 14.80 29.47 5.58
CA GLU A 250 15.12 29.51 7.02
C GLU A 250 13.98 28.90 7.84
N GLU A 251 12.74 29.12 7.39
CA GLU A 251 11.52 28.65 8.02
C GLU A 251 11.42 27.12 8.10
N SER A 252 11.97 26.40 7.11
CA SER A 252 12.01 24.93 7.10
C SER A 252 12.58 24.37 8.41
N PHE A 253 13.65 24.98 8.92
CA PHE A 253 14.34 24.52 10.13
C PHE A 253 13.61 24.87 11.45
N SER A 254 12.41 25.43 11.35
CA SER A 254 11.48 25.62 12.48
C SER A 254 10.12 24.95 12.25
N GLU A 255 9.91 24.34 11.07
CA GLU A 255 8.70 23.62 10.72
C GLU A 255 8.72 22.23 11.38
N PRO A 256 7.73 21.88 12.23
CA PRO A 256 7.77 20.64 13.00
C PRO A 256 7.94 19.37 12.16
N ASP A 257 7.21 19.28 11.04
CA ASP A 257 7.24 18.10 10.18
C ASP A 257 8.57 17.95 9.44
N PHE A 258 9.18 19.06 8.98
CA PHE A 258 10.49 19.03 8.33
C PHE A 258 11.63 18.77 9.33
N VAL A 259 11.58 19.37 10.52
CA VAL A 259 12.58 19.10 11.57
C VAL A 259 12.55 17.63 11.99
N ARG A 260 11.36 17.03 12.10
CA ARG A 260 11.23 15.59 12.36
C ARG A 260 11.66 14.72 11.18
N HIS A 261 11.41 15.16 9.94
CA HIS A 261 11.93 14.50 8.74
C HIS A 261 13.46 14.49 8.72
N LEU A 262 14.08 15.62 9.07
CA LEU A 262 15.53 15.76 9.19
C LEU A 262 16.11 14.85 10.29
N LEU A 263 15.47 14.80 11.46
CA LEU A 263 15.88 13.89 12.54
C LEU A 263 15.92 12.44 12.10
N GLY A 264 14.82 11.92 11.54
CA GLY A 264 14.76 10.54 11.08
C GLY A 264 15.78 10.24 9.98
N GLY A 265 16.04 11.21 9.09
CA GLY A 265 17.07 11.11 8.06
C GLY A 265 18.50 11.02 8.61
N ILE A 266 18.82 11.86 9.60
CA ILE A 266 20.12 11.85 10.28
C ILE A 266 20.32 10.54 11.05
N GLN A 267 19.30 10.09 11.79
CA GLN A 267 19.34 8.82 12.52
C GLN A 267 19.53 7.63 11.58
N THR A 268 18.87 7.64 10.42
CA THR A 268 19.04 6.62 9.38
C THR A 268 20.46 6.61 8.84
N ALA A 269 21.00 7.79 8.47
CA ALA A 269 22.38 7.91 7.99
C ALA A 269 23.38 7.42 9.04
N ALA A 270 23.19 7.79 10.30
CA ALA A 270 24.03 7.34 11.42
C ALA A 270 23.92 5.82 11.68
N GLY A 271 22.82 5.18 11.27
CA GLY A 271 22.53 3.78 11.61
C GLY A 271 22.00 3.62 13.05
N ALA A 272 21.51 4.71 13.65
CA ALA A 272 20.89 4.72 14.97
C ALA A 272 19.48 4.07 14.95
N VAL A 273 18.86 4.02 13.77
CA VAL A 273 17.59 3.32 13.50
C VAL A 273 17.76 2.33 12.37
N GLU A 274 17.03 1.23 12.42
CA GLU A 274 16.99 0.26 11.33
C GLU A 274 16.09 0.80 10.20
N SER A 275 16.57 0.75 8.96
CA SER A 275 15.81 1.25 7.81
C SER A 275 16.10 0.42 6.56
N ASP A 276 15.04 -0.02 5.88
CA ASP A 276 15.16 -0.74 4.61
C ASP A 276 15.23 0.24 3.43
N CYS A 277 16.45 0.70 3.13
CA CYS A 277 16.71 1.55 1.97
C CYS A 277 16.81 0.77 0.64
N THR A 278 16.18 -0.41 0.56
CA THR A 278 16.21 -1.29 -0.60
C THR A 278 14.83 -1.73 -1.09
N ALA A 279 13.75 -1.37 -0.37
CA ALA A 279 12.40 -1.89 -0.60
C ALA A 279 11.81 -1.61 -2.01
N THR A 280 12.24 -0.54 -2.68
CA THR A 280 11.81 -0.25 -4.07
C THR A 280 12.78 -0.79 -5.12
N GLN A 281 13.92 -1.35 -4.72
CA GLN A 281 14.91 -1.89 -5.65
C GLN A 281 14.50 -3.31 -6.05
N SER A 282 14.13 -3.51 -7.30
CA SER A 282 13.68 -4.82 -7.80
C SER A 282 14.73 -5.93 -7.61
N SER A 283 16.03 -5.59 -7.59
CA SER A 283 17.13 -6.51 -7.34
C SER A 283 17.20 -7.03 -5.90
N SER A 284 16.51 -6.39 -4.96
CA SER A 284 16.40 -6.85 -3.57
C SER A 284 15.41 -7.99 -3.39
N TYR A 285 14.62 -8.29 -4.42
CA TYR A 285 13.63 -9.36 -4.40
C TYR A 285 14.12 -10.57 -5.20
N GLU A 286 13.94 -11.76 -4.63
CA GLU A 286 14.07 -13.02 -5.35
C GLU A 286 12.69 -13.51 -5.79
N ARG A 287 12.58 -13.95 -7.05
CA ARG A 287 11.40 -14.69 -7.50
C ARG A 287 11.56 -16.16 -7.17
N VAL A 288 10.71 -16.64 -6.27
CA VAL A 288 10.59 -18.07 -5.94
C VAL A 288 9.30 -18.62 -6.53
N ASP A 289 9.40 -19.60 -7.44
CA ASP A 289 8.24 -20.27 -7.98
C ASP A 289 7.66 -21.24 -6.92
N LEU A 290 6.43 -20.98 -6.47
CA LEU A 290 5.74 -21.80 -5.45
C LEU A 290 5.08 -23.06 -6.04
N SER A 291 4.71 -23.03 -7.32
CA SER A 291 4.12 -24.14 -8.06
C SER A 291 4.29 -23.93 -9.56
N ASP A 292 4.73 -24.95 -10.29
CA ASP A 292 4.89 -24.94 -11.74
C ASP A 292 3.80 -25.74 -12.48
N SER A 293 2.85 -26.31 -11.73
CA SER A 293 1.81 -27.21 -12.25
C SER A 293 0.39 -26.65 -12.13
N THR A 294 0.24 -25.33 -12.11
CA THR A 294 -1.08 -24.67 -11.98
C THR A 294 -1.95 -24.87 -13.23
N ALA A 295 -3.26 -24.98 -13.04
CA ALA A 295 -4.26 -25.11 -14.10
C ALA A 295 -5.34 -24.02 -13.95
N ASN A 296 -5.21 -22.93 -14.72
CA ASN A 296 -6.09 -21.75 -14.63
C ASN A 296 -6.30 -21.26 -13.18
N PRO A 297 -5.21 -20.88 -12.46
CA PRO A 297 -5.34 -20.35 -11.10
C PRO A 297 -6.12 -19.03 -11.12
N MET A 298 -7.11 -18.91 -10.23
CA MET A 298 -8.06 -17.78 -10.23
C MET A 298 -7.82 -16.79 -9.09
N ALA A 299 -7.56 -17.26 -7.88
CA ALA A 299 -7.31 -16.41 -6.71
C ALA A 299 -6.48 -17.16 -5.65
N MET A 300 -5.85 -16.40 -4.75
CA MET A 300 -5.06 -16.93 -3.65
C MET A 300 -5.30 -16.14 -2.36
N LYS A 301 -5.08 -16.80 -1.21
CA LYS A 301 -5.07 -16.22 0.13
C LYS A 301 -3.96 -16.87 0.94
N VAL A 302 -3.36 -16.10 1.84
CA VAL A 302 -2.31 -16.55 2.76
C VAL A 302 -2.90 -16.50 4.17
N ALA A 303 -2.84 -17.60 4.90
CA ALA A 303 -3.24 -17.64 6.31
C ALA A 303 -2.13 -17.07 7.20
N ASP A 304 -2.46 -16.72 8.45
CA ASP A 304 -1.51 -16.11 9.41
C ASP A 304 -0.26 -16.96 9.68
N ASP A 305 -0.36 -18.28 9.52
CA ASP A 305 0.76 -19.21 9.68
C ASP A 305 1.65 -19.32 8.42
N GLY A 306 1.35 -18.54 7.38
CA GLY A 306 2.02 -18.53 6.09
C GLY A 306 1.53 -19.59 5.10
N THR A 307 0.57 -20.45 5.49
CA THR A 307 -0.03 -21.43 4.58
C THR A 307 -0.74 -20.72 3.44
N VAL A 308 -0.43 -21.09 2.20
CA VAL A 308 -1.05 -20.49 1.02
C VAL A 308 -2.16 -21.39 0.51
N PHE A 309 -3.36 -20.82 0.31
CA PHE A 309 -4.44 -21.44 -0.42
C PHE A 309 -4.61 -20.74 -1.77
N TYR A 310 -4.72 -21.51 -2.84
CA TYR A 310 -5.11 -20.96 -4.14
C TYR A 310 -6.15 -21.84 -4.81
N ILE A 311 -6.98 -21.22 -5.63
CA ILE A 311 -8.05 -21.92 -6.34
C ILE A 311 -7.76 -22.03 -7.82
N GLU A 312 -8.19 -23.14 -8.40
CA GLU A 312 -8.12 -23.40 -9.82
C GLU A 312 -9.53 -23.45 -10.38
N ARG A 313 -9.69 -22.88 -11.58
CA ARG A 313 -10.99 -22.71 -12.22
C ARG A 313 -11.76 -24.03 -12.39
N ASP A 314 -11.05 -25.16 -12.44
CA ASP A 314 -11.61 -26.50 -12.56
C ASP A 314 -12.26 -27.07 -11.29
N GLY A 315 -12.27 -26.30 -10.18
CA GLY A 315 -12.94 -26.67 -8.94
C GLY A 315 -12.01 -27.04 -7.79
N ARG A 316 -10.69 -27.08 -8.02
CA ARG A 316 -9.72 -27.46 -6.99
C ARG A 316 -9.33 -26.28 -6.10
N VAL A 317 -9.34 -26.52 -4.78
CA VAL A 317 -8.62 -25.70 -3.81
C VAL A 317 -7.30 -26.40 -3.50
N GLN A 318 -6.21 -25.69 -3.73
CA GLN A 318 -4.85 -26.13 -3.52
C GLN A 318 -4.30 -25.47 -2.26
N ARG A 319 -3.49 -26.21 -1.50
CA ARG A 319 -2.73 -25.73 -0.35
C ARG A 319 -1.24 -25.88 -0.63
N ILE A 320 -0.47 -24.83 -0.39
CA ILE A 320 0.99 -24.86 -0.36
C ILE A 320 1.44 -24.72 1.08
N ASP A 321 2.22 -25.71 1.52
CA ASP A 321 2.83 -25.71 2.85
C ASP A 321 3.97 -24.68 2.94
N ALA A 322 3.92 -23.78 3.92
CA ALA A 322 4.88 -22.69 4.05
C ALA A 322 6.33 -23.16 4.27
N ALA A 323 6.52 -24.30 4.93
CA ALA A 323 7.84 -24.81 5.28
C ALA A 323 8.46 -25.67 4.17
N THR A 324 7.64 -26.46 3.48
CA THR A 324 8.10 -27.47 2.52
C THR A 324 7.84 -27.13 1.06
N THR A 325 7.05 -26.08 0.80
CA THR A 325 6.54 -25.66 -0.53
C THR A 325 5.80 -26.75 -1.30
N VAL A 326 5.39 -27.82 -0.60
CA VAL A 326 4.61 -28.91 -1.20
C VAL A 326 3.19 -28.42 -1.46
N THR A 327 2.75 -28.56 -2.72
CA THR A 327 1.37 -28.28 -3.13
C THR A 327 0.51 -29.54 -3.03
N SER A 328 -0.69 -29.42 -2.47
CA SER A 328 -1.68 -30.49 -2.34
C SER A 328 -3.10 -30.00 -2.58
N THR A 329 -3.95 -30.83 -3.20
CA THR A 329 -5.37 -30.51 -3.36
C THR A 329 -6.11 -30.84 -2.06
N VAL A 330 -6.75 -29.84 -1.46
CA VAL A 330 -7.48 -29.98 -0.18
C VAL A 330 -8.99 -30.02 -0.35
N LEU A 331 -9.51 -29.55 -1.49
CA LEU A 331 -10.92 -29.65 -1.89
C LEU A 331 -11.02 -29.78 -3.42
N ASN A 332 -12.02 -30.50 -3.91
CA ASN A 332 -12.36 -30.54 -5.33
C ASN A 332 -13.89 -30.47 -5.52
N LEU A 333 -14.38 -29.34 -6.03
CA LEU A 333 -15.80 -29.08 -6.26
C LEU A 333 -16.21 -29.46 -7.69
N SER A 334 -17.43 -29.99 -7.83
CA SER A 334 -18.00 -30.26 -9.16
C SER A 334 -18.51 -28.97 -9.79
N VAL A 335 -17.66 -28.32 -10.59
CA VAL A 335 -17.97 -27.04 -11.23
C VAL A 335 -18.27 -27.17 -12.72
N THR A 336 -19.10 -26.28 -13.25
CA THR A 336 -19.13 -26.03 -14.70
C THR A 336 -18.01 -25.07 -15.08
N GLN A 337 -17.36 -25.32 -16.22
CA GLN A 337 -16.36 -24.42 -16.81
C GLN A 337 -16.88 -23.75 -18.10
N SER A 338 -18.20 -23.71 -18.29
CA SER A 338 -18.81 -22.98 -19.40
C SER A 338 -18.35 -21.51 -19.38
N ASN A 339 -17.98 -20.96 -20.55
CA ASN A 339 -17.57 -19.57 -20.71
C ASN A 339 -16.42 -19.15 -19.77
N GLU A 340 -16.70 -18.37 -18.73
CA GLU A 340 -15.76 -17.86 -17.72
C GLU A 340 -15.97 -18.48 -16.34
N ASP A 341 -16.91 -19.42 -16.21
CA ASP A 341 -17.35 -19.99 -14.95
C ASP A 341 -16.40 -21.05 -14.41
N GLY A 342 -16.55 -21.38 -13.13
CA GLY A 342 -15.71 -22.34 -12.44
C GLY A 342 -15.70 -22.07 -10.94
N LEU A 343 -14.55 -22.36 -10.31
CA LEU A 343 -14.25 -21.83 -8.98
C LEU A 343 -13.52 -20.48 -9.16
N LEU A 344 -14.15 -19.40 -8.69
CA LEU A 344 -13.81 -18.02 -9.09
C LEU A 344 -13.21 -17.20 -7.96
N GLY A 345 -13.74 -17.36 -6.74
CA GLY A 345 -13.33 -16.59 -5.57
C GLY A 345 -13.00 -17.46 -4.37
N ILE A 346 -12.06 -17.00 -3.55
CA ILE A 346 -11.73 -17.52 -2.22
C ILE A 346 -11.46 -16.38 -1.26
N THR A 347 -12.01 -16.46 -0.06
CA THR A 347 -11.53 -15.70 1.10
C THR A 347 -11.51 -16.59 2.34
N LEU A 348 -10.60 -16.30 3.27
CA LEU A 348 -10.57 -16.93 4.58
C LEU A 348 -11.40 -16.06 5.54
N ASP A 349 -12.05 -16.71 6.50
CA ASP A 349 -12.73 -16.02 7.59
C ASP A 349 -11.70 -15.22 8.44
N PRO A 350 -12.05 -14.05 9.00
CA PRO A 350 -11.13 -13.32 9.87
C PRO A 350 -10.63 -14.14 11.06
N ASP A 351 -11.44 -15.09 11.56
CA ASP A 351 -11.08 -16.02 12.62
C ASP A 351 -10.60 -17.39 12.09
N PHE A 352 -10.07 -17.45 10.87
CA PHE A 352 -9.67 -18.70 10.18
C PHE A 352 -8.75 -19.60 11.03
N SER A 353 -7.81 -19.01 11.75
CA SER A 353 -6.90 -19.77 12.63
C SER A 353 -7.61 -20.52 13.76
N SER A 354 -8.83 -20.10 14.11
CA SER A 354 -9.65 -20.68 15.17
C SER A 354 -10.78 -21.55 14.62
N ASN A 355 -11.44 -21.14 13.52
CA ASN A 355 -12.64 -21.82 13.00
C ASN A 355 -12.40 -22.63 11.72
N GLY A 356 -11.28 -22.42 11.02
CA GLY A 356 -10.96 -23.07 9.74
C GLY A 356 -11.92 -22.71 8.60
N TRP A 357 -12.72 -21.65 8.72
CA TRP A 357 -13.75 -21.33 7.73
C TRP A 357 -13.18 -20.63 6.49
N MET A 358 -13.48 -21.18 5.33
CA MET A 358 -13.19 -20.57 4.03
C MET A 358 -14.47 -20.38 3.23
N TYR A 359 -14.56 -19.27 2.53
CA TYR A 359 -15.67 -18.93 1.66
C TYR A 359 -15.22 -19.03 0.21
N LEU A 360 -16.00 -19.76 -0.59
CA LEU A 360 -15.73 -19.98 -2.00
C LEU A 360 -16.88 -19.43 -2.85
N TYR A 361 -16.55 -18.71 -3.92
CA TYR A 361 -17.52 -18.31 -4.94
C TYR A 361 -17.33 -19.17 -6.18
N TRP A 362 -18.35 -19.96 -6.53
CA TRP A 362 -18.20 -21.04 -7.50
C TRP A 362 -19.48 -21.35 -8.29
N SER A 363 -19.31 -22.07 -9.39
CA SER A 363 -20.33 -22.38 -10.39
C SER A 363 -20.73 -23.86 -10.35
N PRO A 364 -21.75 -24.28 -9.58
CA PRO A 364 -22.12 -25.67 -9.43
C PRO A 364 -22.64 -26.31 -10.73
N THR A 365 -22.41 -27.62 -10.89
CA THR A 365 -23.07 -28.43 -11.92
C THR A 365 -24.46 -28.91 -11.50
N ASP A 366 -24.68 -29.15 -10.21
CA ASP A 366 -25.99 -29.43 -9.64
C ASP A 366 -26.68 -28.11 -9.27
N LEU A 367 -27.68 -27.75 -10.07
CA LEU A 367 -28.41 -26.48 -9.92
C LEU A 367 -29.65 -26.61 -9.03
N GLY A 368 -29.99 -27.81 -8.57
CA GLY A 368 -31.24 -28.08 -7.88
C GLY A 368 -32.46 -27.52 -8.65
N GLY A 369 -33.24 -26.67 -7.99
CA GLY A 369 -34.42 -26.00 -8.56
C GLY A 369 -34.22 -24.53 -8.93
N SER A 370 -33.05 -23.93 -8.66
CA SER A 370 -32.81 -22.48 -8.74
C SER A 370 -32.48 -21.98 -10.15
N GLY A 371 -32.28 -22.89 -11.11
CA GLY A 371 -31.74 -22.54 -12.43
C GLY A 371 -30.25 -22.21 -12.36
N PRO A 372 -29.61 -21.77 -13.47
CA PRO A 372 -28.17 -21.49 -13.47
C PRO A 372 -27.81 -20.34 -12.52
N HIS A 373 -26.83 -20.58 -11.66
CA HIS A 373 -26.30 -19.59 -10.72
C HIS A 373 -24.81 -19.84 -10.43
N ASN A 374 -24.15 -18.81 -9.91
CA ASN A 374 -22.96 -18.94 -9.07
C ASN A 374 -23.38 -18.82 -7.61
N GLN A 375 -22.58 -19.31 -6.67
CA GLN A 375 -22.92 -19.22 -5.25
C GLN A 375 -21.69 -18.97 -4.37
N ILE A 376 -21.92 -18.29 -3.25
CA ILE A 376 -21.02 -18.28 -2.10
C ILE A 376 -21.33 -19.52 -1.28
N SER A 377 -20.31 -20.27 -0.88
CA SER A 377 -20.43 -21.34 0.10
C SER A 377 -19.30 -21.31 1.10
N ARG A 378 -19.62 -21.57 2.37
CA ARG A 378 -18.64 -21.74 3.45
C ARG A 378 -18.27 -23.21 3.59
N PHE A 379 -16.99 -23.50 3.71
CA PHE A 379 -16.43 -24.83 4.01
C PHE A 379 -15.52 -24.75 5.23
N THR A 380 -15.26 -25.91 5.87
CA THR A 380 -14.37 -26.00 7.04
C THR A 380 -13.09 -26.76 6.67
N TYR A 381 -11.95 -26.10 6.84
CA TYR A 381 -10.61 -26.67 6.77
C TYR A 381 -10.20 -27.21 8.13
N ASP A 382 -9.72 -28.45 8.14
CA ASP A 382 -9.13 -29.08 9.32
C ASP A 382 -7.60 -29.00 9.19
N ALA A 383 -6.98 -28.24 10.09
CA ALA A 383 -5.53 -28.05 10.12
C ALA A 383 -4.77 -29.31 10.60
N GLU A 384 -5.40 -30.19 11.38
CA GLU A 384 -4.79 -31.44 11.84
C GLU A 384 -4.68 -32.45 10.69
N THR A 385 -5.76 -32.59 9.90
CA THR A 385 -5.77 -33.50 8.74
C THR A 385 -5.31 -32.85 7.45
N GLN A 386 -5.14 -31.52 7.46
CA GLN A 386 -4.78 -30.68 6.33
C GLN A 386 -5.71 -30.84 5.11
N SER A 387 -7.01 -30.96 5.36
CA SER A 387 -8.03 -31.21 4.34
C SER A 387 -9.30 -30.40 4.57
N VAL A 388 -10.09 -30.18 3.52
CA VAL A 388 -11.44 -29.61 3.64
C VAL A 388 -12.47 -30.72 3.49
N ASP A 389 -13.41 -30.81 4.43
CA ASP A 389 -14.56 -31.72 4.26
C ASP A 389 -15.56 -31.11 3.28
N ALA A 390 -15.71 -31.73 2.09
CA ALA A 390 -16.68 -31.28 1.10
C ALA A 390 -18.14 -31.32 1.61
N ALA A 391 -18.45 -32.20 2.57
CA ALA A 391 -19.78 -32.29 3.18
C ALA A 391 -20.06 -31.16 4.19
N SER A 392 -19.03 -30.41 4.61
CA SER A 392 -19.19 -29.22 5.47
C SER A 392 -19.75 -28.01 4.72
N GLY A 393 -19.86 -28.07 3.40
CA GLY A 393 -20.30 -26.97 2.55
C GLY A 393 -21.69 -26.46 2.89
N VAL A 394 -21.80 -25.16 3.17
CA VAL A 394 -23.08 -24.46 3.37
C VAL A 394 -23.22 -23.32 2.38
N THR A 395 -24.27 -23.35 1.55
CA THR A 395 -24.60 -22.26 0.61
C THR A 395 -25.09 -21.04 1.37
N ILE A 396 -24.45 -19.89 1.15
CA ILE A 396 -24.79 -18.62 1.82
C ILE A 396 -25.66 -17.74 0.91
N LEU A 397 -25.24 -17.56 -0.35
CA LEU A 397 -25.90 -16.67 -1.31
C LEU A 397 -25.78 -17.24 -2.72
N GLU A 398 -26.90 -17.27 -3.46
CA GLU A 398 -26.94 -17.58 -4.89
C GLU A 398 -27.05 -16.29 -5.73
N VAL A 399 -26.23 -16.20 -6.78
CA VAL A 399 -26.23 -15.13 -7.78
C VAL A 399 -26.65 -15.74 -9.12
N ALA A 400 -27.83 -15.37 -9.58
CA ALA A 400 -28.36 -15.84 -10.87
C ALA A 400 -27.38 -15.50 -12.02
N THR A 401 -27.28 -16.39 -13.00
CA THR A 401 -26.39 -16.23 -14.16
C THR A 401 -27.01 -16.88 -15.39
N GLN A 402 -26.52 -16.53 -16.57
CA GLN A 402 -26.75 -17.26 -17.81
C GLN A 402 -25.47 -17.97 -18.24
N ARG A 403 -25.63 -19.10 -18.94
CA ARG A 403 -24.53 -19.94 -19.43
C ARG A 403 -24.52 -20.12 -20.95
N ASP A 404 -25.44 -19.45 -21.65
CA ASP A 404 -25.63 -19.59 -23.10
C ASP A 404 -24.55 -18.83 -23.89
N THR A 405 -24.13 -17.69 -23.35
CA THR A 405 -23.07 -16.85 -23.90
C THR A 405 -22.10 -16.47 -22.79
N CYS A 406 -20.87 -16.12 -23.14
CA CYS A 406 -20.03 -15.35 -22.21
C CYS A 406 -20.61 -13.91 -22.07
N CYS A 407 -20.15 -13.05 -21.15
CA CYS A 407 -18.87 -12.99 -20.45
C CYS A 407 -19.05 -12.29 -19.08
N HIS A 408 -17.96 -12.07 -18.34
CA HIS A 408 -17.85 -11.31 -17.09
C HIS A 408 -18.44 -12.03 -15.87
N ALA A 409 -17.71 -13.04 -15.38
CA ALA A 409 -18.10 -13.72 -14.15
C ALA A 409 -17.76 -12.92 -12.87
N GLY A 410 -16.70 -12.10 -12.91
CA GLY A 410 -16.11 -11.48 -11.71
C GLY A 410 -15.68 -12.54 -10.69
N GLY A 411 -15.93 -12.27 -9.40
CA GLY A 411 -15.94 -13.29 -8.37
C GLY A 411 -14.93 -13.10 -7.24
N ASP A 412 -14.21 -11.99 -7.19
CA ASP A 412 -13.27 -11.73 -6.10
C ASP A 412 -14.00 -11.44 -4.78
N MET A 413 -13.38 -11.84 -3.67
CA MET A 413 -13.95 -11.75 -2.34
C MET A 413 -12.93 -11.35 -1.28
N LEU A 414 -13.40 -10.65 -0.27
CA LEU A 414 -12.64 -10.29 0.94
C LEU A 414 -13.61 -9.99 2.10
N PHE A 415 -13.08 -9.90 3.32
CA PHE A 415 -13.78 -9.36 4.48
C PHE A 415 -13.35 -7.92 4.73
N ASP A 416 -14.30 -7.07 5.15
CA ASP A 416 -13.99 -5.78 5.75
C ASP A 416 -13.68 -5.89 7.24
N ASP A 417 -13.20 -4.79 7.84
CA ASP A 417 -12.79 -4.73 9.24
C ASP A 417 -13.98 -4.90 10.23
N ASP A 418 -15.21 -4.76 9.73
CA ASP A 418 -16.44 -4.98 10.48
C ASP A 418 -16.94 -6.44 10.38
N GLY A 419 -16.21 -7.31 9.67
CA GLY A 419 -16.55 -8.72 9.49
C GLY A 419 -17.62 -8.97 8.42
N ASN A 420 -17.88 -8.02 7.53
CA ASN A 420 -18.76 -8.22 6.39
C ASN A 420 -18.01 -8.88 5.23
N LEU A 421 -18.63 -9.87 4.61
CA LEU A 421 -18.17 -10.48 3.38
C LEU A 421 -18.56 -9.61 2.18
N ILE A 422 -17.55 -9.23 1.40
CA ILE A 422 -17.69 -8.49 0.15
C ILE A 422 -17.49 -9.44 -1.04
N LEU A 423 -18.39 -9.38 -2.01
CA LEU A 423 -18.31 -10.10 -3.27
C LEU A 423 -18.44 -9.14 -4.45
N ALA A 424 -17.50 -9.21 -5.40
CA ALA A 424 -17.59 -8.52 -6.68
C ALA A 424 -18.15 -9.43 -7.78
N THR A 425 -19.27 -9.06 -8.39
CA THR A 425 -19.91 -9.84 -9.46
C THR A 425 -19.84 -9.12 -10.80
N GLY A 426 -19.45 -9.85 -11.84
CA GLY A 426 -19.53 -9.34 -13.21
C GLY A 426 -20.99 -9.25 -13.69
N ASP A 427 -21.20 -8.47 -14.75
CA ASP A 427 -22.53 -8.19 -15.31
C ASP A 427 -23.14 -9.36 -16.07
N ASN A 428 -22.35 -10.41 -16.32
CA ASN A 428 -22.73 -11.63 -17.03
C ASN A 428 -23.38 -11.35 -18.41
N THR A 429 -22.98 -10.25 -19.04
CA THR A 429 -23.52 -9.75 -20.32
C THR A 429 -22.51 -9.95 -21.43
N ASN A 430 -22.97 -10.35 -22.61
CA ASN A 430 -22.13 -10.49 -23.78
C ASN A 430 -21.76 -9.12 -24.36
N PRO A 431 -20.47 -8.78 -24.47
CA PRO A 431 -20.06 -7.47 -24.96
C PRO A 431 -19.79 -7.44 -26.47
N PHE A 432 -19.66 -8.58 -27.14
CA PHE A 432 -19.00 -8.65 -28.44
C PHE A 432 -19.84 -8.11 -29.60
N GLU A 433 -21.15 -8.00 -29.41
CA GLU A 433 -22.07 -7.47 -30.42
C GLU A 433 -22.41 -5.97 -30.23
N SER A 434 -21.77 -5.29 -29.27
CA SER A 434 -21.90 -3.84 -29.09
C SER A 434 -20.96 -3.03 -29.98
N GLY A 435 -20.04 -3.68 -30.71
CA GLY A 435 -18.97 -3.01 -31.45
C GLY A 435 -17.95 -2.31 -30.52
N GLY A 436 -17.74 -2.84 -29.32
CA GLY A 436 -16.80 -2.32 -28.33
C GLY A 436 -17.35 -1.21 -27.43
N PHE A 437 -18.62 -0.83 -27.57
CA PHE A 437 -19.28 0.18 -26.72
C PHE A 437 -20.20 -0.50 -25.69
N THR A 438 -21.11 0.26 -25.09
CA THR A 438 -22.10 -0.27 -24.15
C THR A 438 -23.07 -1.30 -24.79
N PRO A 439 -23.23 -2.52 -24.22
CA PRO A 439 -24.20 -3.51 -24.66
C PRO A 439 -25.58 -3.26 -24.03
N ILE A 440 -26.48 -2.64 -24.80
CA ILE A 440 -27.85 -2.27 -24.39
C ILE A 440 -28.89 -2.78 -25.42
N ASP A 441 -28.75 -4.03 -25.85
CA ASP A 441 -29.55 -4.59 -26.95
C ASP A 441 -30.92 -5.11 -26.48
N GLU A 442 -31.92 -4.24 -26.55
CA GLU A 442 -33.29 -4.49 -26.07
C GLU A 442 -34.17 -5.35 -27.00
N ARG A 443 -33.61 -5.86 -28.11
CA ARG A 443 -34.39 -6.64 -29.09
C ARG A 443 -34.91 -7.94 -28.45
N PRO A 444 -36.08 -8.46 -28.88
CA PRO A 444 -36.58 -9.75 -28.38
C PRO A 444 -35.56 -10.88 -28.58
N GLY A 445 -35.31 -11.66 -27.52
CA GLY A 445 -34.34 -12.76 -27.52
C GLY A 445 -32.88 -12.34 -27.32
N ARG A 446 -32.62 -11.07 -26.94
CA ARG A 446 -31.27 -10.51 -26.77
C ARG A 446 -30.94 -10.09 -25.33
N VAL A 447 -31.66 -10.62 -24.33
CA VAL A 447 -31.46 -10.28 -22.91
C VAL A 447 -30.00 -10.46 -22.43
N ASN A 448 -29.27 -11.45 -22.94
CA ASN A 448 -27.85 -11.67 -22.57
C ASN A 448 -26.90 -10.63 -23.20
N PHE A 449 -27.40 -9.64 -23.95
CA PHE A 449 -26.65 -8.57 -24.62
C PHE A 449 -27.10 -7.18 -24.12
N ASP A 450 -27.79 -7.16 -22.98
CA ASP A 450 -28.39 -5.96 -22.39
C ASP A 450 -27.94 -5.81 -20.92
N ALA A 451 -26.86 -5.07 -20.70
CA ALA A 451 -26.31 -4.83 -19.36
C ALA A 451 -27.24 -3.96 -18.50
N GLN A 452 -28.30 -3.38 -19.07
CA GLN A 452 -29.33 -2.68 -18.32
C GLN A 452 -30.14 -3.66 -17.46
N ALA A 453 -30.27 -4.92 -17.89
CA ALA A 453 -30.97 -5.97 -17.17
C ALA A 453 -30.21 -6.44 -15.91
N THR A 454 -28.91 -6.15 -15.84
CA THR A 454 -27.99 -6.63 -14.79
C THR A 454 -27.36 -5.47 -14.04
N SER A 455 -26.28 -4.87 -14.52
CA SER A 455 -25.48 -3.86 -13.83
C SER A 455 -26.31 -2.70 -13.30
N ALA A 456 -27.23 -2.18 -14.12
CA ALA A 456 -28.11 -1.07 -13.77
C ALA A 456 -29.47 -1.50 -13.19
N ASN A 457 -29.73 -2.80 -13.05
CA ASN A 457 -30.94 -3.30 -12.43
C ASN A 457 -30.75 -3.38 -10.91
N THR A 458 -31.57 -2.65 -10.17
CA THR A 458 -31.54 -2.62 -8.69
C THR A 458 -32.03 -3.91 -8.05
N ASN A 459 -32.72 -4.76 -8.82
CA ASN A 459 -33.28 -6.03 -8.39
C ASN A 459 -32.48 -7.25 -8.89
N ASP A 460 -31.22 -7.06 -9.29
CA ASP A 460 -30.32 -8.10 -9.79
C ASP A 460 -28.96 -8.01 -9.07
N LEU A 461 -28.31 -9.15 -8.83
CA LEU A 461 -27.03 -9.22 -8.12
C LEU A 461 -25.81 -9.25 -9.04
N ARG A 462 -25.99 -9.20 -10.36
CA ARG A 462 -24.91 -9.15 -11.36
C ARG A 462 -24.47 -7.72 -11.64
N GLY A 463 -23.18 -7.51 -11.88
CA GLY A 463 -22.57 -6.19 -12.09
C GLY A 463 -22.61 -5.35 -10.83
N LYS A 464 -22.29 -5.95 -9.67
CA LYS A 464 -22.44 -5.38 -8.33
C LYS A 464 -21.18 -5.59 -7.49
N VAL A 465 -21.07 -4.76 -6.45
CA VAL A 465 -20.37 -5.12 -5.21
C VAL A 465 -21.44 -5.42 -4.16
N ILE A 466 -21.42 -6.65 -3.67
CA ILE A 466 -22.37 -7.19 -2.70
C ILE A 466 -21.71 -7.19 -1.33
N ARG A 467 -22.43 -6.76 -0.29
CA ARG A 467 -21.95 -6.76 1.10
C ARG A 467 -22.98 -7.40 2.01
N ILE A 468 -22.59 -8.48 2.68
CA ILE A 468 -23.42 -9.25 3.62
C ILE A 468 -22.60 -9.62 4.86
N THR A 469 -23.26 -9.97 5.96
CA THR A 469 -22.59 -10.49 7.16
C THR A 469 -22.98 -11.97 7.32
N PRO A 470 -22.11 -12.92 6.96
CA PRO A 470 -22.38 -14.35 7.16
C PRO A 470 -22.64 -14.67 8.64
N GLN A 471 -23.48 -15.67 8.89
CA GLN A 471 -23.79 -16.16 10.23
C GLN A 471 -23.30 -17.61 10.39
N ASP A 472 -23.06 -18.03 11.63
CA ASP A 472 -22.55 -19.37 11.95
C ASP A 472 -23.41 -20.51 11.40
N ASP A 473 -24.73 -20.31 11.36
CA ASP A 473 -25.71 -21.28 10.86
C ASP A 473 -25.78 -21.36 9.32
N GLY A 474 -24.98 -20.54 8.63
CA GLY A 474 -24.95 -20.44 7.18
C GLY A 474 -25.98 -19.50 6.56
N SER A 475 -26.77 -18.81 7.39
CA SER A 475 -27.54 -17.66 6.92
C SER A 475 -26.64 -16.41 6.78
N TYR A 476 -27.23 -15.29 6.40
CA TYR A 476 -26.56 -13.99 6.41
C TYR A 476 -27.51 -12.89 6.84
N THR A 477 -26.96 -11.79 7.35
CA THR A 477 -27.67 -10.52 7.52
C THR A 477 -27.18 -9.49 6.51
N VAL A 478 -28.00 -8.46 6.27
CA VAL A 478 -27.58 -7.31 5.47
C VAL A 478 -27.11 -6.20 6.44
N PRO A 479 -25.85 -5.78 6.38
CA PRO A 479 -25.35 -4.71 7.25
C PRO A 479 -25.95 -3.35 6.88
N GLU A 480 -26.01 -2.44 7.85
CA GLU A 480 -26.41 -1.06 7.61
C GLU A 480 -25.43 -0.34 6.67
N GLY A 481 -25.92 0.63 5.91
CA GLY A 481 -25.10 1.39 4.95
C GLY A 481 -24.96 0.75 3.56
N ASN A 482 -25.69 -0.32 3.26
CA ASN A 482 -25.89 -0.76 1.87
C ASN A 482 -26.78 0.23 1.12
N LEU A 483 -26.73 0.19 -0.22
CA LEU A 483 -27.41 1.16 -1.09
C LEU A 483 -28.94 1.15 -0.92
N PHE A 484 -29.52 -0.01 -0.62
CA PHE A 484 -30.95 -0.16 -0.42
C PHE A 484 -31.26 -0.75 0.95
N ALA A 485 -32.21 -0.13 1.65
CA ALA A 485 -32.67 -0.65 2.94
C ALA A 485 -33.43 -1.98 2.75
N PRO A 486 -33.29 -2.95 3.69
CA PRO A 486 -34.07 -4.19 3.67
C PRO A 486 -35.58 -3.94 3.53
N GLY A 487 -36.22 -4.67 2.60
CA GLY A 487 -37.66 -4.55 2.33
C GLY A 487 -38.04 -3.44 1.33
N THR A 488 -37.07 -2.70 0.78
CA THR A 488 -37.34 -1.74 -0.31
C THR A 488 -37.79 -2.48 -1.57
N GLU A 489 -38.97 -2.15 -2.08
CA GLU A 489 -39.57 -2.82 -3.24
C GLU A 489 -38.70 -2.64 -4.49
N LEU A 490 -38.63 -3.68 -5.34
CA LEU A 490 -37.83 -3.70 -6.59
C LEU A 490 -36.33 -3.49 -6.38
N THR A 491 -35.80 -3.85 -5.20
CA THR A 491 -34.37 -3.74 -4.92
C THR A 491 -33.82 -4.97 -4.20
N ARG A 492 -32.51 -5.17 -4.31
CA ARG A 492 -31.75 -6.15 -3.53
C ARG A 492 -30.97 -5.43 -2.43
N PRO A 493 -31.26 -5.66 -1.14
CA PRO A 493 -30.59 -4.97 -0.05
C PRO A 493 -29.12 -5.39 0.12
N GLU A 494 -28.69 -6.49 -0.49
CA GLU A 494 -27.29 -6.94 -0.48
C GLU A 494 -26.35 -6.02 -1.27
N ILE A 495 -26.89 -5.14 -2.12
CA ILE A 495 -26.09 -4.25 -2.99
C ILE A 495 -25.45 -3.13 -2.14
N TYR A 496 -24.12 -3.10 -2.10
CA TYR A 496 -23.35 -1.96 -1.61
C TYR A 496 -23.09 -0.97 -2.75
N ALA A 497 -22.57 -1.47 -3.88
CA ALA A 497 -22.38 -0.67 -5.09
C ALA A 497 -22.95 -1.39 -6.32
N MET A 498 -23.48 -0.61 -7.27
CA MET A 498 -24.01 -1.14 -8.53
C MET A 498 -23.50 -0.36 -9.73
N GLY A 499 -23.77 -0.85 -10.94
CA GLY A 499 -23.29 -0.23 -12.17
C GLY A 499 -21.82 -0.50 -12.44
N MET A 500 -21.42 -1.76 -12.24
CA MET A 500 -20.10 -2.29 -12.59
C MET A 500 -20.22 -3.24 -13.81
N ARG A 501 -19.16 -3.34 -14.61
CA ARG A 501 -19.13 -4.22 -15.80
C ARG A 501 -18.56 -5.59 -15.46
N ASN A 502 -17.28 -5.63 -15.10
CA ASN A 502 -16.54 -6.81 -14.72
C ASN A 502 -15.53 -6.45 -13.61
N PRO A 503 -16.01 -6.19 -12.38
CA PRO A 503 -15.15 -5.94 -11.23
C PRO A 503 -14.40 -7.22 -10.88
N PHE A 504 -13.18 -7.35 -11.42
CA PHE A 504 -12.43 -8.60 -11.40
C PHE A 504 -11.56 -8.75 -10.15
N ARG A 505 -11.15 -7.62 -9.56
CA ARG A 505 -10.42 -7.57 -8.28
C ARG A 505 -10.96 -6.50 -7.37
N ILE A 506 -10.96 -6.79 -6.08
CA ILE A 506 -11.28 -5.83 -5.03
C ILE A 506 -10.20 -5.83 -3.94
N GLY A 507 -10.05 -4.68 -3.29
CA GLY A 507 -9.21 -4.47 -2.11
C GLY A 507 -9.90 -3.53 -1.14
N ILE A 508 -9.36 -3.45 0.08
CA ILE A 508 -9.78 -2.46 1.08
C ILE A 508 -8.56 -1.62 1.44
N ASP A 509 -8.76 -0.31 1.47
CA ASP A 509 -7.87 0.57 2.19
C ASP A 509 -8.29 0.59 3.66
N HIS A 510 -7.56 -0.14 4.50
CA HIS A 510 -7.86 -0.30 5.93
C HIS A 510 -7.69 1.01 6.73
N SER A 511 -7.01 2.02 6.18
CA SER A 511 -6.88 3.32 6.84
C SER A 511 -8.16 4.15 6.74
N SER A 512 -8.85 4.06 5.60
CA SER A 512 -10.04 4.85 5.29
C SER A 512 -11.34 4.03 5.30
N GLY A 513 -11.25 2.70 5.24
CA GLY A 513 -12.38 1.78 5.03
C GLY A 513 -12.90 1.75 3.58
N ASN A 514 -12.23 2.43 2.64
CA ASN A 514 -12.69 2.52 1.26
C ASN A 514 -12.47 1.21 0.50
N LEU A 515 -13.45 0.83 -0.33
CA LEU A 515 -13.29 -0.29 -1.25
C LEU A 515 -12.59 0.16 -2.54
N LEU A 516 -11.54 -0.56 -2.92
CA LEU A 516 -10.82 -0.39 -4.18
C LEU A 516 -11.33 -1.44 -5.17
N VAL A 517 -11.90 -1.02 -6.30
CA VAL A 517 -12.52 -1.93 -7.28
C VAL A 517 -11.87 -1.76 -8.65
N ALA A 518 -11.22 -2.82 -9.13
CA ALA A 518 -10.67 -2.88 -10.49
C ALA A 518 -11.73 -3.44 -11.45
N ASP A 519 -12.38 -2.53 -12.20
CA ASP A 519 -13.47 -2.84 -13.12
C ASP A 519 -12.99 -2.83 -14.58
N TYR A 520 -13.10 -3.98 -15.25
CA TYR A 520 -12.66 -4.12 -16.63
C TYR A 520 -13.69 -3.53 -17.60
N GLY A 521 -13.29 -2.48 -18.31
CA GLY A 521 -14.12 -1.71 -19.22
C GLY A 521 -14.37 -2.34 -20.61
N PRO A 522 -15.08 -1.63 -21.49
CA PRO A 522 -15.38 -2.09 -22.85
C PRO A 522 -14.22 -1.86 -23.84
N ASP A 523 -14.26 -2.51 -25.00
CA ASP A 523 -13.10 -2.66 -25.90
C ASP A 523 -12.95 -1.60 -27.01
N SER A 524 -13.78 -0.55 -27.03
CA SER A 524 -13.68 0.48 -28.07
C SER A 524 -12.36 1.24 -27.99
N GLY A 525 -11.52 1.12 -29.03
CA GLY A 525 -10.23 1.83 -29.10
C GLY A 525 -10.32 3.33 -29.43
N SER A 526 -11.52 3.87 -29.68
CA SER A 526 -11.72 5.30 -29.94
C SER A 526 -13.13 5.76 -29.60
N ALA A 527 -13.28 7.01 -29.13
CA ALA A 527 -14.59 7.61 -28.97
C ALA A 527 -15.35 7.72 -30.31
N SER A 528 -16.68 7.68 -30.25
CA SER A 528 -17.56 7.82 -31.41
C SER A 528 -18.69 8.82 -31.10
N PRO A 529 -18.90 9.85 -31.94
CA PRO A 529 -19.99 10.81 -31.76
C PRO A 529 -21.39 10.17 -31.73
N THR A 530 -21.54 8.99 -32.35
CA THR A 530 -22.82 8.28 -32.39
C THR A 530 -22.90 7.17 -31.34
N ARG A 531 -21.83 6.72 -30.70
CA ARG A 531 -21.90 5.62 -29.73
C ARG A 531 -21.56 6.03 -28.31
N GLY A 532 -20.57 6.89 -28.11
CA GLY A 532 -20.10 7.29 -26.78
C GLY A 532 -18.57 7.31 -26.66
N PRO A 533 -18.03 7.33 -25.44
CA PRO A 533 -16.61 7.46 -25.16
C PRO A 533 -15.77 6.26 -25.60
N ILE A 534 -14.45 6.43 -25.56
CA ILE A 534 -13.48 5.34 -25.66
C ILE A 534 -13.67 4.34 -24.52
N GLY A 535 -13.33 3.08 -24.75
CA GLY A 535 -13.25 2.07 -23.71
C GLY A 535 -12.26 2.47 -22.61
N THR A 536 -12.72 2.42 -21.36
CA THR A 536 -11.94 2.82 -20.19
C THR A 536 -11.99 1.71 -19.16
N VAL A 537 -10.83 1.17 -18.79
CA VAL A 537 -10.67 0.29 -17.62
C VAL A 537 -10.51 1.17 -16.39
N GLU A 538 -11.13 0.80 -15.29
CA GLU A 538 -11.30 1.69 -14.15
C GLU A 538 -10.73 1.07 -12.87
N TRP A 539 -9.96 1.89 -12.15
CA TRP A 539 -9.70 1.70 -10.72
C TRP A 539 -10.63 2.66 -9.99
N ASN A 540 -11.56 2.11 -9.21
CA ASN A 540 -12.59 2.87 -8.52
C ASN A 540 -12.36 2.84 -7.03
N ILE A 541 -12.36 4.03 -6.42
CA ILE A 541 -12.51 4.17 -4.97
C ILE A 541 -14.01 4.25 -4.69
N VAL A 542 -14.55 3.21 -4.07
CA VAL A 542 -15.94 3.10 -3.62
C VAL A 542 -15.98 3.46 -2.14
N SER A 543 -16.05 4.78 -1.88
CA SER A 543 -16.07 5.33 -0.53
C SER A 543 -17.46 5.42 0.12
N GLU A 544 -18.51 5.19 -0.67
CA GLU A 544 -19.90 5.23 -0.21
C GLU A 544 -20.77 4.28 -1.07
N PRO A 545 -21.89 3.79 -0.56
CA PRO A 545 -22.82 3.00 -1.37
C PRO A 545 -23.38 3.84 -2.53
N GLY A 546 -23.44 3.28 -3.73
CA GLY A 546 -23.84 4.09 -4.89
C GLY A 546 -24.04 3.33 -6.20
N PHE A 547 -24.57 4.06 -7.19
CA PHE A 547 -24.54 3.65 -8.58
C PHE A 547 -23.31 4.26 -9.23
N TYR A 548 -22.51 3.45 -9.90
CA TYR A 548 -21.24 3.87 -10.48
C TYR A 548 -21.35 4.15 -11.98
N GLY A 549 -22.48 3.83 -12.64
CA GLY A 549 -22.81 4.39 -13.95
C GLY A 549 -22.90 3.39 -15.09
N TRP A 550 -22.21 2.24 -15.05
CA TRP A 550 -22.33 1.25 -16.12
C TRP A 550 -23.76 0.68 -16.17
N PRO A 551 -24.39 0.56 -17.36
CA PRO A 551 -23.83 0.68 -18.70
C PRO A 551 -24.06 2.04 -19.40
N TYR A 552 -24.51 3.06 -18.67
CA TYR A 552 -24.90 4.36 -19.23
C TYR A 552 -23.75 5.37 -19.24
N CYS A 553 -22.88 5.30 -18.23
CA CYS A 553 -21.82 6.26 -17.94
C CYS A 553 -20.51 5.53 -17.59
N THR A 554 -19.36 6.12 -17.92
CA THR A 554 -18.02 5.60 -17.58
C THR A 554 -17.04 6.73 -17.27
N GLY A 555 -15.96 6.43 -16.56
CA GLY A 555 -14.93 7.38 -16.14
C GLY A 555 -15.53 8.52 -15.32
N SER A 556 -15.15 9.76 -15.64
CA SER A 556 -15.69 10.97 -15.01
C SER A 556 -17.12 11.31 -15.48
N ASN A 557 -18.03 10.33 -15.44
CA ASN A 557 -19.42 10.42 -15.89
C ASN A 557 -19.58 10.77 -17.39
N ASN A 558 -18.69 10.25 -18.23
CA ASN A 558 -18.82 10.33 -19.68
C ASN A 558 -19.99 9.46 -20.16
N ALA A 559 -20.97 10.08 -20.80
CA ALA A 559 -22.20 9.42 -21.23
C ALA A 559 -22.02 8.63 -22.54
N TYR A 560 -22.58 7.42 -22.58
CA TYR A 560 -22.90 6.75 -23.85
C TYR A 560 -24.16 7.35 -24.47
N ASN A 561 -24.37 7.07 -25.76
CA ASN A 561 -25.63 7.40 -26.42
C ASN A 561 -26.61 6.24 -26.31
N ASP A 562 -27.91 6.56 -26.21
CA ASP A 562 -29.00 5.59 -26.30
C ASP A 562 -29.06 5.00 -27.73
N TYR A 563 -28.30 3.93 -27.95
CA TYR A 563 -28.12 3.33 -29.27
C TYR A 563 -29.16 2.26 -29.53
N ASN A 564 -30.00 2.47 -30.55
CA ASN A 564 -31.00 1.52 -30.95
C ASN A 564 -30.40 0.42 -31.85
N PHE A 565 -30.21 -0.78 -31.29
CA PHE A 565 -29.65 -1.94 -32.01
C PHE A 565 -30.54 -2.48 -33.14
N ALA A 566 -31.84 -2.15 -33.18
CA ALA A 566 -32.73 -2.58 -34.26
C ALA A 566 -32.62 -1.68 -35.50
N THR A 567 -32.45 -0.38 -35.32
CA THR A 567 -32.39 0.61 -36.42
C THR A 567 -30.96 1.04 -36.76
N GLY A 568 -30.02 0.80 -35.85
CA GLY A 568 -28.64 1.27 -35.94
C GLY A 568 -28.49 2.78 -35.72
N GLN A 569 -29.51 3.45 -35.18
CA GLN A 569 -29.55 4.88 -34.93
C GLN A 569 -29.31 5.19 -33.46
N SER A 570 -28.70 6.34 -33.18
CA SER A 570 -28.43 6.82 -31.83
C SER A 570 -29.40 7.91 -31.44
N GLY A 571 -29.97 7.80 -30.25
CA GLY A 571 -30.73 8.83 -29.56
C GLY A 571 -29.81 9.84 -28.85
N ALA A 572 -30.36 10.46 -27.81
CA ALA A 572 -29.62 11.38 -26.95
C ALA A 572 -28.56 10.63 -26.12
N ALA A 573 -27.56 11.37 -25.65
CA ALA A 573 -26.67 10.91 -24.60
C ALA A 573 -27.46 10.73 -23.28
N PHE A 574 -27.08 9.74 -22.48
CA PHE A 574 -27.68 9.53 -21.16
C PHE A 574 -27.38 10.70 -20.20
N ASP A 575 -28.32 11.03 -19.32
CA ASP A 575 -28.17 12.10 -18.33
C ASP A 575 -27.40 11.61 -17.09
N CYS A 576 -26.08 11.53 -17.22
CA CYS A 576 -25.20 11.12 -16.12
C CYS A 576 -25.13 12.13 -14.96
N ALA A 577 -25.71 13.32 -15.08
CA ALA A 577 -25.73 14.34 -14.02
C ALA A 577 -27.07 14.37 -13.27
N GLY A 578 -28.19 14.27 -13.99
CA GLY A 578 -29.55 14.28 -13.43
C GLY A 578 -30.05 12.90 -12.98
N GLY A 579 -29.33 11.83 -13.32
CA GLY A 579 -29.76 10.45 -13.07
C GLY A 579 -30.36 9.81 -14.31
N VAL A 580 -30.09 8.53 -14.48
CA VAL A 580 -30.46 7.77 -15.68
C VAL A 580 -31.78 7.02 -15.47
N VAL A 581 -32.52 6.82 -16.56
CA VAL A 581 -33.75 6.02 -16.57
C VAL A 581 -33.44 4.67 -17.21
N ASN A 582 -33.54 3.59 -16.44
CA ASN A 582 -33.48 2.22 -16.93
C ASN A 582 -34.86 1.76 -17.42
N ASN A 583 -35.14 2.08 -18.68
CA ASN A 583 -36.36 1.71 -19.40
C ASN A 583 -36.24 0.40 -20.20
N SER A 584 -35.17 -0.38 -19.99
CA SER A 584 -35.00 -1.67 -20.65
C SER A 584 -36.23 -2.56 -20.40
N PRO A 585 -36.71 -3.29 -21.43
CA PRO A 585 -37.78 -4.27 -21.26
C PRO A 585 -37.39 -5.45 -20.35
N ASN A 586 -36.11 -5.60 -20.04
CA ASN A 586 -35.56 -6.65 -19.18
C ASN A 586 -35.29 -6.16 -17.74
N ASN A 587 -35.54 -4.88 -17.44
CA ASN A 587 -35.37 -4.34 -16.10
C ASN A 587 -36.51 -4.81 -15.17
N THR A 588 -36.16 -5.41 -14.04
CA THR A 588 -37.08 -5.84 -12.98
C THR A 588 -36.97 -4.99 -11.71
N GLY A 589 -36.11 -3.97 -11.74
CA GLY A 589 -35.84 -3.05 -10.64
C GLY A 589 -36.50 -1.69 -10.82
N LEU A 590 -35.94 -0.70 -10.12
CA LEU A 590 -36.32 0.70 -10.26
C LEU A 590 -35.97 1.19 -11.68
N GLN A 591 -36.86 2.01 -12.25
CA GLN A 591 -36.57 2.67 -13.52
C GLN A 591 -35.74 3.93 -13.31
N GLN A 592 -36.10 4.78 -12.35
CA GLN A 592 -35.30 5.95 -12.02
C GLN A 592 -34.14 5.53 -11.13
N LEU A 593 -32.91 5.63 -11.65
CA LEU A 593 -31.70 5.34 -10.89
C LEU A 593 -31.17 6.61 -10.22
N PRO A 594 -30.44 6.49 -9.09
CA PRO A 594 -29.68 7.61 -8.55
C PRO A 594 -28.63 8.09 -9.56
N PRO A 595 -28.19 9.36 -9.49
CA PRO A 595 -27.07 9.83 -10.28
C PRO A 595 -25.81 8.98 -10.04
N PRO A 596 -25.02 8.69 -11.08
CA PRO A 596 -23.72 8.06 -10.92
C PRO A 596 -22.82 8.82 -9.95
N SER A 597 -22.34 8.15 -8.89
CA SER A 597 -21.40 8.71 -7.92
C SER A 597 -20.12 9.17 -8.64
N ALA A 598 -19.61 10.34 -8.24
CA ALA A 598 -18.40 10.89 -8.83
C ALA A 598 -17.21 9.97 -8.51
N ARG A 599 -16.62 9.37 -9.55
CA ARG A 599 -15.48 8.46 -9.41
C ARG A 599 -14.21 9.27 -9.17
N ARG A 600 -13.55 9.12 -8.01
CA ARG A 600 -12.14 9.46 -7.86
C ARG A 600 -11.34 8.37 -8.56
N SER A 601 -10.94 8.62 -9.80
CA SER A 601 -10.22 7.64 -10.63
C SER A 601 -8.92 8.25 -11.14
N THR A 602 -7.83 7.50 -11.01
CA THR A 602 -6.63 7.67 -11.84
C THR A 602 -6.84 6.88 -13.12
N THR A 603 -7.15 7.55 -14.22
CA THR A 603 -7.38 6.88 -15.51
C THR A 603 -6.04 6.59 -16.20
N THR A 604 -5.70 5.32 -16.41
CA THR A 604 -4.69 4.91 -17.40
C THR A 604 -5.39 4.51 -18.71
N PRO A 605 -5.03 5.09 -19.88
CA PRO A 605 -5.49 4.58 -21.16
C PRO A 605 -5.12 3.09 -21.31
N ALA A 606 -6.00 2.28 -21.90
CA ALA A 606 -5.73 0.87 -22.15
C ALA A 606 -4.44 0.70 -22.97
N VAL A 607 -3.39 0.16 -22.34
CA VAL A 607 -2.13 -0.17 -23.00
C VAL A 607 -2.34 -1.46 -23.80
N PRO A 608 -2.04 -1.50 -25.12
CA PRO A 608 -2.12 -2.75 -25.87
C PRO A 608 -1.18 -3.79 -25.26
N PRO A 609 -1.53 -5.10 -25.29
CA PRO A 609 -0.69 -6.13 -24.71
C PRO A 609 0.73 -6.05 -25.30
N PRO A 610 1.78 -6.20 -24.47
CA PRO A 610 3.15 -6.18 -24.98
C PRO A 610 3.29 -7.27 -26.03
N ARG A 611 3.76 -6.91 -27.22
CA ARG A 611 4.17 -7.91 -28.22
C ARG A 611 5.24 -8.79 -27.56
N PRO A 612 5.19 -10.13 -27.74
CA PRO A 612 6.24 -11.00 -27.23
C PRO A 612 7.57 -10.52 -27.83
N ARG A 613 8.48 -10.03 -26.97
CA ARG A 613 9.85 -9.74 -27.39
C ARG A 613 10.45 -11.04 -27.86
N SER A 614 10.93 -11.05 -29.10
CA SER A 614 11.68 -12.15 -29.67
C SER A 614 12.82 -12.53 -28.73
N ALA A 615 12.86 -13.80 -28.32
CA ALA A 615 13.95 -14.38 -27.56
C ALA A 615 15.26 -14.25 -28.37
N ALA A 616 16.05 -13.22 -28.10
CA ALA A 616 17.43 -13.13 -28.54
C ALA A 616 18.23 -12.32 -27.53
N ALA A 617 19.28 -12.96 -27.01
CA ALA A 617 20.31 -12.46 -26.09
C ALA A 617 19.92 -12.37 -24.60
N VAL A 618 19.65 -13.51 -23.98
CA VAL A 618 20.02 -13.73 -22.57
C VAL A 618 21.36 -14.45 -22.56
N HIS A 619 22.39 -13.83 -21.95
CA HIS A 619 23.66 -14.50 -21.69
C HIS A 619 23.44 -15.63 -20.67
N PRO A 620 23.96 -16.85 -20.92
CA PRO A 620 23.64 -18.01 -20.10
C PRO A 620 24.45 -18.00 -18.80
N TRP A 621 23.76 -17.86 -17.66
CA TRP A 621 24.29 -18.27 -16.36
C TRP A 621 24.41 -19.80 -16.36
N ARG A 622 25.65 -20.29 -16.16
CA ARG A 622 25.94 -21.72 -16.06
C ARG A 622 25.47 -22.25 -14.71
N VAL A 623 24.36 -22.98 -14.72
CA VAL A 623 24.02 -23.92 -13.64
C VAL A 623 24.71 -25.25 -13.94
N THR A 624 25.61 -25.67 -13.06
CA THR A 624 26.20 -27.02 -13.09
C THR A 624 25.16 -28.05 -12.62
N PRO A 625 24.77 -29.04 -13.46
CA PRO A 625 23.83 -30.09 -13.04
C PRO A 625 24.58 -31.25 -12.36
N THR A 626 24.22 -31.59 -11.13
CA THR A 626 24.43 -32.92 -10.57
C THR A 626 23.42 -33.87 -11.20
N SER A 627 23.92 -34.88 -11.94
CA SER A 627 23.10 -35.81 -12.70
C SER A 627 22.72 -37.05 -11.88
N THR A 628 21.41 -37.24 -11.68
CA THR A 628 20.82 -38.58 -11.63
C THR A 628 19.72 -38.64 -12.68
N THR A 629 20.04 -39.26 -13.81
CA THR A 629 19.17 -39.49 -14.96
C THR A 629 18.17 -40.60 -14.67
N ARG A 630 16.87 -40.31 -14.79
CA ARG A 630 15.86 -41.33 -15.16
C ARG A 630 15.22 -40.94 -16.49
N THR A 631 15.47 -41.75 -17.50
CA THR A 631 14.84 -41.70 -18.81
C THR A 631 13.43 -42.26 -18.76
N TRP A 632 12.45 -41.53 -19.30
CA TRP A 632 11.15 -42.08 -19.70
C TRP A 632 11.04 -42.06 -21.22
N SER A 633 10.68 -43.21 -21.79
CA SER A 633 10.30 -43.36 -23.20
C SER A 633 8.79 -43.17 -23.36
N PRO A 634 8.31 -42.64 -24.49
CA PRO A 634 6.91 -42.34 -24.71
C PRO A 634 6.11 -43.57 -25.19
N THR A 635 4.95 -43.78 -24.57
CA THR A 635 3.75 -44.36 -25.18
C THR A 635 2.55 -43.52 -24.78
#